data_AF-A0A6P9BI90-F1
#
_entry.id   AF-A0A6P9BI90-F1
#
_cell.length_a   1.000
_cell.length_b   1.000
_cell.length_c   1.000
_cell.angle_alpha   90.00
_cell.angle_beta   90.00
_cell.angle_gamma   90.00
#
_symmetry.space_group_name_H-M   'P 1'
#
loop_
_entity.id
_entity.type
_entity.pdbx_description
1 polymer ?
#
loop_
_entity_poly.entity_id
_entity_poly.type
_entity_poly.pdbx_seq_one_letter_code
_entity_poly.pdbx_strand_id
1 'polypeptide(L)'
;MLRPPEREATTEHPSFTRSALAVIAANMWFLLVAMGSLRAGLALPTPSPAPIPLGAQCLGSACFGLFGISRTFTEAGGVCEAGGGHLMTVRSTVAAEAIALLLLRDRPGSAWLGLRLPGNRCVEPTKRLRGFQWVTGDERTDFDAWESNGSDAKVPTCGPMCVAVTAQLRWQERACNASAEAILCEYNYPNGTCGPLPAAFAVTYLTPFGARESDLVASPPGTTAVVQSLGAVLECRAQGNNGSFEWVSAAPGAWDCQLQNGGCDDQCHLDEEGRPHCACLEGKTLLEDQRSCWSPCASLGCQQYCEPQGDSGVCMCFEGYELDSDGKSCLDIDDCQATPGLCEQECINTQGAFECRCWQGYDLVKGKCLLEKWACFDLTCEHDCNLVDGEYKCTCFEGYIPDPKSPHKCLQVCNQSQCAAQCDPNNINECYCPENFILEMNIDGIQVCTDINECEAKFCGSLKCINIPGSYNCICPNGLIQEAGSFCEEPSEEPEEFSGETETYPKSPVPPSFAPPKDGSSRGTLVAIIVGVTCTVVMLVVIICYLVKKRYAAQSISDYKSQQSESGVALQHVSSTCDSSRQKM
;
A
#
# COMPACT_ATOMS: atom_id res chain seq x y z
N MET A 1 -38.20 71.24 23.34
CA MET A 1 -37.98 70.08 24.24
C MET A 1 -36.71 69.40 23.77
N LEU A 2 -35.80 68.85 24.58
CA LEU A 2 -35.38 69.04 25.98
C LEU A 2 -34.39 67.87 26.23
N ARG A 3 -33.17 68.22 26.66
CA ARG A 3 -32.23 67.38 27.43
C ARG A 3 -31.28 66.37 26.72
N PRO A 4 -30.12 66.08 27.36
CA PRO A 4 -28.85 65.78 26.69
C PRO A 4 -28.24 64.42 27.11
N PRO A 5 -27.01 64.08 26.67
CA PRO A 5 -26.17 63.07 27.32
C PRO A 5 -25.39 63.63 28.54
N GLU A 6 -25.39 62.87 29.63
CA GLU A 6 -24.56 62.94 30.85
C GLU A 6 -24.27 61.47 31.21
N ARG A 7 -23.08 60.99 31.60
CA ARG A 7 -21.78 61.59 31.94
C ARG A 7 -20.65 60.61 31.60
N GLU A 8 -19.51 61.12 31.16
CA GLU A 8 -18.21 60.60 31.59
C GLU A 8 -17.77 61.32 32.87
N ALA A 9 -16.91 60.67 33.67
CA ALA A 9 -16.09 61.30 34.70
C ALA A 9 -14.64 60.86 34.44
N THR A 10 -13.79 61.71 33.85
CA THR A 10 -12.80 62.55 34.55
C THR A 10 -11.82 61.75 35.43
N THR A 11 -10.50 61.91 35.33
CA THR A 11 -9.76 63.20 35.38
C THR A 11 -8.46 63.25 34.55
N GLU A 12 -7.83 64.42 34.55
CA GLU A 12 -6.86 64.92 33.56
C GLU A 12 -5.36 64.59 33.80
N HIS A 13 -4.62 64.63 32.67
CA HIS A 13 -3.27 65.18 32.41
C HIS A 13 -2.64 66.22 33.40
N PRO A 14 -1.35 66.67 33.25
CA PRO A 14 -0.24 66.22 32.36
C PRO A 14 1.18 66.16 33.02
N SER A 15 2.17 65.86 32.17
CA SER A 15 3.64 66.00 32.30
C SER A 15 4.25 67.14 33.14
N PHE A 16 5.43 66.88 33.74
CA PHE A 16 6.65 67.72 33.54
C PHE A 16 7.96 66.92 33.77
N THR A 17 9.11 67.51 33.43
CA THR A 17 10.33 66.80 32.99
C THR A 17 11.52 66.74 33.97
N ARG A 18 12.30 65.64 33.86
CA ARG A 18 13.77 65.51 34.01
C ARG A 18 14.48 65.91 35.33
N SER A 19 15.63 65.24 35.54
CA SER A 19 16.74 65.63 36.45
C SER A 19 16.62 65.30 37.95
N ALA A 20 16.51 64.01 38.30
CA ALA A 20 16.83 63.52 39.64
C ALA A 20 17.36 62.07 39.69
N LEU A 21 16.80 61.16 38.89
CA LEU A 21 17.02 59.71 39.05
C LEU A 21 18.37 59.16 38.50
N ALA A 22 19.11 59.93 37.70
CA ALA A 22 20.35 59.47 37.08
C ALA A 22 21.57 59.38 38.04
N VAL A 23 21.49 59.98 39.24
CA VAL A 23 22.62 60.07 40.18
C VAL A 23 22.58 58.99 41.27
N ILE A 24 21.42 58.39 41.55
CA ILE A 24 21.26 57.41 42.63
C ILE A 24 21.62 55.98 42.16
N ALA A 25 21.33 55.63 40.90
CA ALA A 25 21.60 54.30 40.37
C ALA A 25 23.11 53.96 40.22
N ALA A 26 23.97 54.97 40.02
CA ALA A 26 25.40 54.75 39.79
C ALA A 26 26.19 54.35 41.06
N ASN A 27 25.72 54.73 42.26
CA ASN A 27 26.45 54.53 43.51
C ASN A 27 26.16 53.19 44.22
N MET A 28 25.11 52.45 43.83
CA MET A 28 24.86 51.10 44.37
C MET A 28 25.70 50.02 43.70
N TRP A 29 26.30 50.27 42.53
CA TRP A 29 27.06 49.24 41.81
C TRP A 29 28.51 49.10 42.32
N PHE A 30 29.13 50.19 42.78
CA PHE A 30 30.49 50.16 43.33
C PHE A 30 30.61 49.53 44.73
N LEU A 31 29.53 49.48 45.52
CA LEU A 31 29.54 48.88 46.87
C LEU A 31 29.33 47.36 46.88
N LEU A 32 28.75 46.78 45.82
CA LEU A 32 28.54 45.32 45.72
C LEU A 32 29.75 44.57 45.14
N VAL A 33 30.63 45.24 44.38
CA VAL A 33 31.85 44.61 43.81
C VAL A 33 32.98 44.49 44.85
N ALA A 34 32.90 45.22 45.98
CA ALA A 34 33.96 45.29 46.98
C ALA A 34 33.85 44.29 48.17
N MET A 35 32.81 43.45 48.23
CA MET A 35 32.64 42.42 49.29
C MET A 35 32.45 41.00 48.74
N GLY A 36 33.15 40.67 47.66
CA GLY A 36 33.13 39.34 47.02
C GLY A 36 34.33 38.42 47.34
N SER A 37 35.29 38.86 48.15
CA SER A 37 36.64 38.26 48.22
C SER A 37 37.10 37.88 49.63
N LEU A 38 36.33 37.04 50.35
CA LEU A 38 36.85 36.26 51.49
C LEU A 38 35.95 35.06 51.90
N ARG A 39 35.91 34.02 51.05
CA ARG A 39 35.50 32.65 51.46
C ARG A 39 36.44 31.62 50.85
N ALA A 40 37.55 31.37 51.53
CA ALA A 40 38.37 30.19 51.28
C ALA A 40 37.72 28.97 51.96
N GLY A 41 37.78 27.80 51.30
CA GLY A 41 37.92 26.54 52.02
C GLY A 41 36.66 25.78 52.47
N LEU A 42 35.65 25.63 51.61
CA LEU A 42 34.94 24.34 51.49
C LEU A 42 34.68 24.06 50.01
N ALA A 43 35.68 23.47 49.34
CA ALA A 43 35.45 22.85 48.05
C ALA A 43 34.58 21.60 48.30
N LEU A 44 33.32 21.66 47.86
CA LEU A 44 32.58 20.44 47.56
C LEU A 44 33.44 19.61 46.59
N PRO A 45 33.55 18.28 46.76
CA PRO A 45 34.26 17.46 45.80
C PRO A 45 33.60 17.68 44.43
N THR A 46 34.39 18.18 43.47
CA THR A 46 33.98 18.22 42.07
C THR A 46 33.52 16.81 41.70
N PRO A 47 32.29 16.61 41.20
CA PRO A 47 31.84 15.28 40.82
C PRO A 47 32.84 14.74 39.80
N SER A 48 33.43 13.58 40.12
CA SER A 48 34.27 12.86 39.17
C SER A 48 33.48 12.65 37.89
N PRO A 49 34.08 12.86 36.70
CA PRO A 49 33.35 12.74 35.44
C PRO A 49 32.66 11.38 35.37
N ALA A 50 31.39 11.39 34.93
CA ALA A 50 30.63 10.16 34.79
C ALA A 50 31.40 9.17 33.89
N PRO A 51 31.45 7.88 34.25
CA PRO A 51 32.18 6.91 33.45
C PRO A 51 31.55 6.82 32.06
N ILE A 52 32.40 6.84 31.03
CA ILE A 52 31.97 6.67 29.64
C ILE A 52 31.94 5.16 29.35
N PRO A 53 30.86 4.61 28.77
CA PRO A 53 30.85 3.19 28.40
C PRO A 53 31.79 2.95 27.21
N LEU A 54 32.42 1.77 27.20
CA LEU A 54 33.21 1.26 26.08
C LEU A 54 32.34 1.02 24.85
N GLY A 55 31.08 0.65 25.05
CA GLY A 55 30.08 0.63 23.99
C GLY A 55 28.65 0.46 24.45
N ALA A 56 27.71 0.67 23.53
CA ALA A 56 26.28 0.54 23.77
C ALA A 56 25.50 -0.09 22.61
N GLN A 57 24.43 -0.80 22.94
CA GLN A 57 23.50 -1.39 21.98
C GLN A 57 22.07 -1.06 22.42
N CYS A 58 21.27 -0.47 21.52
CA CYS A 58 19.86 -0.20 21.76
C CYS A 58 18.98 -1.01 20.79
N LEU A 59 17.90 -1.60 21.31
CA LEU A 59 16.96 -2.49 20.61
C LEU A 59 15.54 -2.18 21.09
N GLY A 60 14.77 -1.45 20.27
CA GLY A 60 13.45 -0.95 20.66
C GLY A 60 13.55 -0.01 21.87
N SER A 61 12.79 -0.31 22.93
CA SER A 61 12.80 0.47 24.17
C SER A 61 13.97 0.16 25.12
N ALA A 62 14.76 -0.89 24.87
CA ALA A 62 15.83 -1.33 25.76
C ALA A 62 17.20 -0.91 25.22
N CYS A 63 18.04 -0.33 26.07
CA CYS A 63 19.44 0.00 25.78
C CYS A 63 20.36 -0.68 26.79
N PHE A 64 21.50 -1.15 26.30
CA PHE A 64 22.53 -1.85 27.07
C PHE A 64 23.85 -1.12 26.93
N GLY A 65 24.57 -0.93 28.04
CA GLY A 65 25.87 -0.25 28.06
C GLY A 65 26.94 -1.07 28.77
N LEU A 66 28.13 -1.17 28.17
CA LEU A 66 29.30 -1.84 28.74
C LEU A 66 30.28 -0.81 29.28
N PHE A 67 30.56 -0.79 30.59
CA PHE A 67 31.52 0.12 31.21
C PHE A 67 32.78 -0.63 31.63
N GLY A 68 33.92 -0.31 31.04
CA GLY A 68 35.23 -0.93 31.32
C GLY A 68 35.91 -0.42 32.59
N ILE A 69 35.19 -0.46 33.72
CA ILE A 69 35.71 -0.02 35.02
C ILE A 69 35.59 -1.12 36.06
N SER A 70 36.67 -1.36 36.80
CA SER A 70 36.67 -2.41 37.82
C SER A 70 36.00 -1.95 39.11
N ARG A 71 34.94 -2.64 39.52
CA ARG A 71 34.07 -2.31 40.66
C ARG A 71 33.52 -3.55 41.34
N THR A 72 33.18 -3.43 42.62
CA THR A 72 32.35 -4.41 43.34
C THR A 72 30.90 -4.35 42.86
N PHE A 73 30.10 -5.37 43.15
CA PHE A 73 28.72 -5.46 42.65
C PHE A 73 27.85 -4.26 43.07
N THR A 74 27.98 -3.79 44.32
CA THR A 74 27.18 -2.65 44.83
C THR A 74 27.58 -1.33 44.17
N GLU A 75 28.89 -1.09 43.99
CA GLU A 75 29.37 0.08 43.26
C GLU A 75 28.94 0.03 41.78
N ALA A 76 28.94 -1.16 41.18
CA ALA A 76 28.51 -1.37 39.81
C ALA A 76 27.01 -1.08 39.61
N GLY A 77 26.17 -1.42 40.59
CA GLY A 77 24.77 -0.98 40.65
C GLY A 77 24.64 0.54 40.59
N GLY A 78 25.38 1.24 41.46
CA GLY A 78 25.38 2.71 41.51
C GLY A 78 25.82 3.39 40.20
N VAL A 79 26.68 2.75 39.39
CA VAL A 79 27.06 3.25 38.06
C VAL A 79 25.89 3.21 37.09
N CYS A 80 25.12 2.11 37.07
CA CYS A 80 23.94 2.01 36.21
C CYS A 80 22.81 2.94 36.68
N GLU A 81 22.58 3.00 38.00
CA GLU A 81 21.56 3.86 38.63
C GLU A 81 21.82 5.35 38.36
N ALA A 82 23.09 5.78 38.35
CA ALA A 82 23.47 7.16 38.00
C ALA A 82 23.09 7.56 36.56
N GLY A 83 22.98 6.60 35.64
CA GLY A 83 22.46 6.79 34.28
C GLY A 83 20.94 6.56 34.14
N GLY A 84 20.21 6.34 35.24
CA GLY A 84 18.78 6.04 35.23
C GLY A 84 18.42 4.59 34.88
N GLY A 85 19.38 3.67 34.96
CA GLY A 85 19.20 2.24 34.67
C GLY A 85 19.49 1.34 35.86
N HIS A 86 19.73 0.05 35.60
CA HIS A 86 20.17 -0.92 36.60
C HIS A 86 21.19 -1.90 35.99
N LEU A 87 21.82 -2.75 36.82
CA LEU A 87 22.64 -3.85 36.30
C LEU A 87 21.81 -4.76 35.40
N MET A 88 22.38 -5.17 34.26
CA MET A 88 21.65 -5.81 33.17
C MET A 88 21.00 -7.13 33.56
N THR A 89 19.72 -7.30 33.20
CA THR A 89 18.95 -8.52 33.40
C THR A 89 18.83 -9.30 32.09
N VAL A 90 19.27 -10.55 32.08
CA VAL A 90 19.31 -11.37 30.86
C VAL A 90 18.08 -12.27 30.84
N ARG A 91 16.98 -11.75 30.29
CA ARG A 91 15.66 -12.41 30.32
C ARG A 91 15.32 -13.22 29.07
N SER A 92 15.96 -12.91 27.94
CA SER A 92 15.67 -13.45 26.61
C SER A 92 16.95 -13.63 25.79
N THR A 93 16.85 -14.33 24.65
CA THR A 93 17.94 -14.46 23.67
C THR A 93 18.41 -13.11 23.13
N VAL A 94 17.51 -12.15 22.95
CA VAL A 94 17.84 -10.79 22.46
C VAL A 94 18.79 -10.05 23.43
N ALA A 95 18.56 -10.19 24.74
CA ALA A 95 19.46 -9.63 25.75
C ALA A 95 20.83 -10.33 25.75
N ALA A 96 20.85 -11.65 25.48
CA ALA A 96 22.11 -12.41 25.36
C ALA A 96 22.90 -12.04 24.09
N GLU A 97 22.23 -11.81 22.97
CA GLU A 97 22.84 -11.32 21.72
C GLU A 97 23.44 -9.93 21.88
N ALA A 98 22.75 -9.01 22.57
CA ALA A 98 23.29 -7.69 22.89
C ALA A 98 24.58 -7.78 23.74
N ILE A 99 24.62 -8.68 24.73
CA ILE A 99 25.85 -8.96 25.50
C ILE A 99 26.97 -9.50 24.60
N ALA A 100 26.65 -10.42 23.68
CA ALA A 100 27.63 -10.99 22.77
C ALA A 100 28.28 -9.89 21.90
N LEU A 101 27.49 -9.00 21.32
CA LEU A 101 27.99 -7.88 20.51
C LEU A 101 28.90 -6.94 21.32
N LEU A 102 28.47 -6.54 22.52
CA LEU A 102 29.24 -5.65 23.40
C LEU A 102 30.56 -6.28 23.87
N LEU A 103 30.55 -7.54 24.29
CA LEU A 103 31.75 -8.22 24.80
C LEU A 103 32.72 -8.65 23.69
N LEU A 104 32.25 -8.90 22.46
CA LEU A 104 33.13 -9.22 21.34
C LEU A 104 34.00 -8.04 20.90
N ARG A 105 33.53 -6.79 21.06
CA ARG A 105 34.22 -5.56 20.66
C ARG A 105 35.49 -5.31 21.48
N ASP A 106 35.36 -5.30 22.81
CA ASP A 106 36.46 -4.91 23.73
C ASP A 106 37.02 -6.07 24.58
N ARG A 107 36.34 -7.23 24.64
CA ARG A 107 36.73 -8.43 25.41
C ARG A 107 37.20 -8.17 26.86
N PRO A 108 36.42 -7.45 27.71
CA PRO A 108 36.74 -7.44 29.14
C PRO A 108 36.63 -8.87 29.70
N GLY A 109 37.55 -9.26 30.60
CA GLY A 109 37.66 -10.64 31.05
C GLY A 109 36.43 -11.13 31.81
N SER A 110 35.82 -10.25 32.62
CA SER A 110 34.52 -10.50 33.25
C SER A 110 33.72 -9.22 33.52
N ALA A 111 32.41 -9.26 33.26
CA ALA A 111 31.49 -8.14 33.46
C ALA A 111 30.34 -8.50 34.42
N TRP A 112 29.96 -7.60 35.33
CA TRP A 112 28.83 -7.85 36.25
C TRP A 112 27.48 -7.90 35.52
N LEU A 113 26.66 -8.91 35.84
CA LEU A 113 25.22 -8.97 35.52
C LEU A 113 24.40 -8.58 36.76
N GLY A 114 23.14 -8.18 36.56
CA GLY A 114 22.20 -7.82 37.63
C GLY A 114 21.62 -8.99 38.41
N LEU A 115 22.40 -10.04 38.67
CA LEU A 115 21.94 -11.30 39.28
C LEU A 115 22.70 -11.58 40.60
N ARG A 116 21.95 -11.69 41.71
CA ARG A 116 22.51 -11.87 43.07
C ARG A 116 21.75 -12.92 43.87
N LEU A 117 22.45 -13.60 44.77
CA LEU A 117 21.88 -14.53 45.73
C LEU A 117 21.35 -13.75 46.95
N PRO A 118 20.06 -13.86 47.31
CA PRO A 118 19.53 -13.21 48.51
C PRO A 118 20.25 -13.67 49.79
N GLY A 119 20.42 -12.75 50.74
CA GLY A 119 21.27 -12.96 51.92
C GLY A 119 20.94 -14.22 52.73
N ASN A 120 21.99 -14.86 53.27
CA ASN A 120 21.96 -16.11 54.04
C ASN A 120 21.43 -17.35 53.29
N ARG A 121 21.39 -17.33 51.95
CA ARG A 121 21.11 -18.53 51.13
C ARG A 121 22.41 -19.17 50.61
N CYS A 122 22.25 -20.41 50.16
CA CYS A 122 23.25 -21.14 49.40
C CYS A 122 22.75 -21.34 47.96
N VAL A 123 23.66 -21.64 47.05
CA VAL A 123 23.32 -22.00 45.67
C VAL A 123 22.56 -23.33 45.69
N GLU A 124 21.37 -23.36 45.08
CA GLU A 124 20.47 -24.51 45.02
C GLU A 124 20.27 -24.94 43.55
N PRO A 125 21.06 -25.88 43.00
CA PRO A 125 21.05 -26.21 41.57
C PRO A 125 19.70 -26.67 40.99
N THR A 126 18.78 -27.13 41.85
CA THR A 126 17.44 -27.58 41.49
C THR A 126 16.40 -26.45 41.42
N LYS A 127 16.73 -25.24 41.89
CA LYS A 127 15.86 -24.06 41.76
C LYS A 127 16.15 -23.28 40.48
N ARG A 128 15.15 -22.56 39.96
CA ARG A 128 15.33 -21.61 38.86
C ARG A 128 16.43 -20.61 39.24
N LEU A 129 17.28 -20.24 38.27
CA LEU A 129 18.45 -19.39 38.49
C LEU A 129 19.37 -19.86 39.64
N ARG A 130 19.35 -21.17 40.00
CA ARG A 130 20.07 -21.73 41.15
C ARG A 130 19.75 -21.05 42.50
N GLY A 131 18.60 -20.40 42.62
CA GLY A 131 18.18 -19.61 43.79
C GLY A 131 18.62 -18.14 43.78
N PHE A 132 19.29 -17.66 42.73
CA PHE A 132 19.60 -16.24 42.51
C PHE A 132 18.36 -15.47 42.03
N GLN A 133 18.36 -14.15 42.26
CA GLN A 133 17.29 -13.22 41.95
C GLN A 133 17.86 -12.00 41.21
N TRP A 134 17.14 -11.47 40.22
CA TRP A 134 17.54 -10.24 39.53
C TRP A 134 17.50 -9.03 40.48
N VAL A 135 18.28 -7.99 40.20
CA VAL A 135 18.27 -6.72 40.96
C VAL A 135 16.89 -6.04 40.96
N THR A 136 16.08 -6.31 39.94
CA THR A 136 14.66 -5.92 39.82
C THR A 136 13.72 -6.65 40.77
N GLY A 137 14.18 -7.68 41.49
CA GLY A 137 13.39 -8.41 42.49
C GLY A 137 12.60 -9.62 41.96
N ASP A 138 12.79 -10.02 40.71
CA ASP A 138 12.15 -11.21 40.13
C ASP A 138 13.13 -12.32 39.75
N GLU A 139 12.62 -13.52 39.49
CA GLU A 139 13.39 -14.73 39.11
C GLU A 139 13.10 -15.18 37.67
N ARG A 140 12.50 -14.31 36.83
CA ARG A 140 12.10 -14.70 35.46
C ARG A 140 13.29 -14.64 34.52
N THR A 141 13.61 -15.77 33.89
CA THR A 141 14.43 -15.80 32.67
C THR A 141 14.12 -17.04 31.85
N ASP A 142 14.13 -16.90 30.53
CA ASP A 142 14.04 -18.01 29.59
C ASP A 142 15.42 -18.31 28.93
N PHE A 143 16.48 -17.67 29.45
CA PHE A 143 17.87 -17.87 29.05
C PHE A 143 18.82 -17.89 30.26
N ASP A 144 19.67 -18.90 30.36
CA ASP A 144 20.82 -18.93 31.27
C ASP A 144 22.01 -19.64 30.62
N ALA A 145 23.23 -19.27 31.04
CA ALA A 145 24.47 -19.71 30.41
C ALA A 145 25.55 -20.07 31.44
N TRP A 146 25.18 -20.71 32.55
CA TRP A 146 26.10 -21.07 33.64
C TRP A 146 27.37 -21.77 33.16
N GLU A 147 28.50 -21.35 33.72
CA GLU A 147 29.78 -22.02 33.53
C GLU A 147 29.73 -23.43 34.15
N SER A 148 30.16 -24.43 33.39
CA SER A 148 30.25 -25.81 33.85
C SER A 148 31.46 -25.96 34.77
N ASN A 149 31.29 -25.67 36.05
CA ASN A 149 32.23 -26.09 37.09
C ASN A 149 32.41 -27.61 36.99
N GLY A 150 33.58 -28.05 36.50
CA GLY A 150 33.91 -29.46 36.27
C GLY A 150 34.18 -30.25 37.55
N SER A 151 33.34 -30.09 38.57
CA SER A 151 33.54 -30.64 39.90
C SER A 151 32.27 -31.24 40.50
N ASP A 152 32.41 -32.48 40.98
CA ASP A 152 31.55 -33.12 41.99
C ASP A 152 31.66 -32.38 43.34
N ALA A 153 31.28 -31.11 43.37
CA ALA A 153 31.39 -30.24 44.53
C ALA A 153 30.30 -30.59 45.58
N LYS A 154 30.62 -31.53 46.47
CA LYS A 154 29.77 -31.94 47.62
C LYS A 154 29.57 -30.86 48.71
N VAL A 155 29.90 -29.61 48.44
CA VAL A 155 29.75 -28.48 49.38
C VAL A 155 29.01 -27.35 48.67
N PRO A 156 27.84 -26.90 49.15
CA PRO A 156 27.12 -25.81 48.54
C PRO A 156 27.82 -24.47 48.80
N THR A 157 27.97 -23.64 47.77
CA THR A 157 28.49 -22.27 47.90
C THR A 157 27.44 -21.41 48.61
N CYS A 158 27.80 -20.75 49.71
CA CYS A 158 26.89 -19.97 50.54
C CYS A 158 27.45 -18.58 50.84
N GLY A 159 26.58 -17.57 50.91
CA GLY A 159 26.95 -16.19 51.22
C GLY A 159 26.47 -15.17 50.18
N PRO A 160 26.95 -13.92 50.23
CA PRO A 160 26.64 -12.90 49.22
C PRO A 160 27.35 -13.23 47.89
N MET A 161 26.69 -14.06 47.09
CA MET A 161 27.12 -14.46 45.75
C MET A 161 26.42 -13.62 44.69
N CYS A 162 27.16 -13.22 43.66
CA CYS A 162 26.72 -12.44 42.53
C CYS A 162 27.26 -13.08 41.24
N VAL A 163 26.71 -12.71 40.08
CA VAL A 163 27.07 -13.37 38.81
C VAL A 163 27.73 -12.39 37.85
N ALA A 164 28.89 -12.78 37.33
CA ALA A 164 29.56 -12.10 36.23
C ALA A 164 29.51 -12.95 34.96
N VAL A 165 29.40 -12.32 33.79
CA VAL A 165 29.59 -12.97 32.50
C VAL A 165 31.06 -12.91 32.09
N THR A 166 31.62 -14.03 31.64
CA THR A 166 32.99 -14.14 31.15
C THR A 166 33.09 -13.79 29.66
N ALA A 167 34.31 -13.57 29.15
CA ALA A 167 34.57 -13.39 27.72
C ALA A 167 34.10 -14.57 26.83
N GLN A 168 33.85 -15.75 27.40
CA GLN A 168 33.27 -16.92 26.73
C GLN A 168 31.73 -16.94 26.76
N LEU A 169 31.09 -15.83 27.17
CA LEU A 169 29.64 -15.68 27.33
C LEU A 169 29.04 -16.67 28.34
N ARG A 170 29.82 -17.06 29.37
CA ARG A 170 29.38 -17.96 30.45
C ARG A 170 29.17 -17.21 31.76
N TRP A 171 28.16 -17.63 32.52
CA TRP A 171 27.81 -17.03 33.80
C TRP A 171 28.59 -17.70 34.93
N GLN A 172 29.44 -16.93 35.58
CA GLN A 172 30.32 -17.36 36.66
C GLN A 172 29.85 -16.80 38.00
N GLU A 173 29.71 -17.70 38.98
CA GLU A 173 29.40 -17.36 40.37
C GLU A 173 30.63 -16.72 41.03
N ARG A 174 30.48 -15.54 41.64
CA ARG A 174 31.56 -14.77 42.29
C ARG A 174 31.05 -14.12 43.58
N ALA A 175 31.92 -13.89 44.56
CA ALA A 175 31.54 -13.13 45.75
C ALA A 175 31.22 -11.66 45.39
N CYS A 176 30.11 -11.10 45.89
CA CYS A 176 29.67 -9.75 45.52
C CYS A 176 30.64 -8.61 45.92
N ASN A 177 31.53 -8.89 46.88
CA ASN A 177 32.58 -7.97 47.35
C ASN A 177 33.89 -8.08 46.57
N ALA A 178 34.04 -9.08 45.68
CA ALA A 178 35.11 -9.08 44.69
C ALA A 178 34.80 -8.04 43.61
N SER A 179 35.80 -7.72 42.78
CA SER A 179 35.59 -6.88 41.61
C SER A 179 35.35 -7.71 40.34
N ALA A 180 34.61 -7.16 39.40
CA ALA A 180 34.70 -7.54 37.98
C ALA A 180 35.54 -6.50 37.24
N GLU A 181 35.88 -6.75 35.97
CA GLU A 181 36.65 -5.82 35.13
C GLU A 181 35.76 -4.82 34.41
N ALA A 182 34.50 -5.20 34.16
CA ALA A 182 33.50 -4.36 33.54
C ALA A 182 32.12 -4.49 34.19
N ILE A 183 31.19 -3.63 33.76
CA ILE A 183 29.81 -3.55 34.22
C ILE A 183 28.89 -3.55 33.00
N LEU A 184 27.84 -4.37 33.02
CA LEU A 184 26.75 -4.30 32.05
C LEU A 184 25.53 -3.61 32.70
N CYS A 185 25.11 -2.49 32.11
CA CYS A 185 23.92 -1.75 32.52
C CYS A 185 22.79 -1.91 31.49
N GLU A 186 21.56 -1.89 31.97
CA GLU A 186 20.31 -1.90 31.20
C GLU A 186 19.50 -0.64 31.52
N TYR A 187 18.98 0.01 30.48
CA TYR A 187 18.17 1.21 30.52
C TYR A 187 16.90 0.96 29.70
N ASN A 188 15.73 1.34 30.22
CA ASN A 188 14.44 1.05 29.58
C ASN A 188 13.62 2.33 29.38
N TYR A 189 13.16 2.53 28.15
CA TYR A 189 12.45 3.72 27.67
C TYR A 189 11.05 3.33 27.15
N PRO A 190 10.12 2.94 28.04
CA PRO A 190 8.84 2.33 27.65
C PRO A 190 7.93 3.25 26.83
N ASN A 191 8.16 4.56 26.87
CA ASN A 191 7.39 5.53 26.11
C ASN A 191 7.77 5.56 24.62
N GLY A 192 9.00 5.13 24.27
CA GLY A 192 9.50 5.14 22.89
C GLY A 192 10.94 5.65 22.76
N THR A 193 11.45 5.56 21.53
CA THR A 193 12.82 5.93 21.11
C THR A 193 12.78 6.42 19.67
N CYS A 194 13.68 7.30 19.26
CA CYS A 194 13.80 7.70 17.86
C CYS A 194 14.44 6.59 17.01
N GLY A 195 13.97 6.45 15.77
CA GLY A 195 14.57 5.54 14.79
C GLY A 195 15.97 6.00 14.33
N PRO A 196 16.71 5.13 13.61
CA PRO A 196 18.04 5.45 13.12
C PRO A 196 17.96 6.49 11.99
N LEU A 197 18.94 7.39 11.92
CA LEU A 197 19.12 8.29 10.77
C LEU A 197 19.68 7.51 9.57
N PRO A 198 19.53 8.03 8.32
CA PRO A 198 19.93 7.31 7.11
C PRO A 198 21.42 6.94 7.10
N ALA A 199 21.70 5.65 6.89
CA ALA A 199 23.05 5.06 6.90
C ALA A 199 23.99 5.58 5.77
N ALA A 200 23.50 6.45 4.89
CA ALA A 200 24.32 7.14 3.89
C ALA A 200 25.24 8.21 4.50
N PHE A 201 24.93 8.68 5.72
CA PHE A 201 25.69 9.75 6.39
C PHE A 201 26.50 9.22 7.57
N ALA A 202 27.65 9.85 7.82
CA ALA A 202 28.46 9.59 9.01
C ALA A 202 27.84 10.28 10.24
N VAL A 203 27.05 9.52 11.01
CA VAL A 203 26.37 9.99 12.22
C VAL A 203 27.19 9.59 13.47
N THR A 204 27.28 10.50 14.43
CA THR A 204 27.71 10.19 15.81
C THR A 204 26.53 10.42 16.75
N TYR A 205 26.05 9.36 17.40
CA TYR A 205 25.03 9.41 18.43
C TYR A 205 25.68 9.55 19.81
N LEU A 206 25.14 10.42 20.65
CA LEU A 206 25.54 10.67 22.03
C LEU A 206 24.33 10.42 22.94
N THR A 207 24.31 9.32 23.69
CA THR A 207 23.15 8.93 24.51
C THR A 207 23.14 9.63 25.87
N PRO A 208 21.98 9.73 26.55
CA PRO A 208 21.88 10.33 27.89
C PRO A 208 22.74 9.62 28.96
N PHE A 209 22.99 8.32 28.78
CA PHE A 209 23.86 7.52 29.64
C PHE A 209 25.34 7.57 29.23
N GLY A 210 25.71 8.53 28.37
CA GLY A 210 27.10 8.88 28.04
C GLY A 210 27.74 8.04 26.92
N ALA A 211 27.01 7.16 26.24
CA ALA A 211 27.57 6.37 25.15
C ALA A 211 27.77 7.19 23.88
N ARG A 212 28.80 6.85 23.12
CA ARG A 212 29.12 7.44 21.82
C ARG A 212 29.23 6.32 20.79
N GLU A 213 28.29 6.29 19.85
CA GLU A 213 28.17 5.22 18.84
C GLU A 213 27.87 5.79 17.45
N SER A 214 28.00 4.97 16.40
CA SER A 214 27.73 5.34 15.00
C SER A 214 26.55 4.62 14.35
N ASP A 215 26.08 3.54 14.97
CA ASP A 215 25.22 2.51 14.39
C ASP A 215 24.03 2.12 15.31
N LEU A 216 23.57 3.05 16.16
CA LEU A 216 22.40 2.83 17.01
C LEU A 216 21.13 2.65 16.17
N VAL A 217 20.51 1.47 16.30
CA VAL A 217 19.23 1.12 15.67
C VAL A 217 18.04 1.78 16.37
N ALA A 218 18.19 2.16 17.64
CA ALA A 218 17.22 2.92 18.42
C ALA A 218 17.94 3.97 19.26
N SER A 219 17.43 5.19 19.30
CA SER A 219 18.02 6.30 20.05
C SER A 219 17.10 6.74 21.19
N PRO A 220 17.51 6.62 22.46
CA PRO A 220 16.67 7.01 23.58
C PRO A 220 16.43 8.52 23.67
N PRO A 221 15.36 8.97 24.35
CA PRO A 221 15.03 10.40 24.49
C PRO A 221 16.19 11.20 25.09
N GLY A 222 16.51 12.35 24.51
CA GLY A 222 17.68 13.16 24.86
C GLY A 222 19.00 12.70 24.21
N THR A 223 18.98 11.70 23.32
CA THR A 223 20.15 11.37 22.47
C THR A 223 20.40 12.50 21.49
N THR A 224 21.65 12.95 21.38
CA THR A 224 22.08 13.91 20.35
C THR A 224 22.73 13.18 19.19
N ALA A 225 22.24 13.37 17.96
CA ALA A 225 22.86 12.89 16.74
C ALA A 225 23.59 14.03 16.02
N VAL A 226 24.88 13.84 15.74
CA VAL A 226 25.73 14.79 15.01
C VAL A 226 26.05 14.22 13.63
N VAL A 227 25.60 14.89 12.58
CA VAL A 227 25.81 14.49 11.18
C VAL A 227 26.88 15.37 10.55
N GLN A 228 28.14 14.95 10.67
CA GLN A 228 29.30 15.81 10.38
C GLN A 228 29.34 16.29 8.92
N SER A 229 28.91 15.47 7.96
CA SER A 229 28.91 15.79 6.54
C SER A 229 27.94 16.92 6.16
N LEU A 230 26.90 17.14 6.97
CA LEU A 230 25.82 18.11 6.70
C LEU A 230 25.79 19.25 7.75
N GLY A 231 26.70 19.23 8.73
CA GLY A 231 26.72 20.19 9.85
C GLY A 231 25.51 20.12 10.80
N ALA A 232 24.63 19.12 10.65
CA ALA A 232 23.40 19.02 11.42
C ALA A 232 23.61 18.42 12.82
N VAL A 233 22.92 18.99 13.81
CA VAL A 233 22.88 18.48 15.19
C VAL A 233 21.42 18.36 15.60
N LEU A 234 20.97 17.12 15.81
CA LEU A 234 19.58 16.77 16.13
C LEU A 234 19.49 16.14 17.51
N GLU A 235 18.37 16.33 18.19
CA GLU A 235 18.05 15.75 19.49
C GLU A 235 16.83 14.84 19.36
N CYS A 236 16.86 13.66 19.97
CA CYS A 236 15.69 12.79 20.02
C CYS A 236 14.70 13.28 21.09
N ARG A 237 13.50 13.70 20.69
CA ARG A 237 12.51 14.28 21.60
C ARG A 237 11.10 13.70 21.36
N ALA A 238 10.27 13.72 22.39
CA ALA A 238 8.85 13.36 22.27
C ALA A 238 8.09 14.44 21.47
N GLN A 239 7.21 14.00 20.58
CA GLN A 239 6.36 14.84 19.73
C GLN A 239 4.94 14.88 20.32
N GLY A 240 4.57 16.03 20.90
CA GLY A 240 3.24 16.26 21.49
C GLY A 240 2.85 15.25 22.59
N ASN A 241 1.55 15.02 22.75
CA ASN A 241 1.00 14.07 23.73
C ASN A 241 0.83 12.63 23.20
N ASN A 242 1.15 12.37 21.92
CA ASN A 242 0.85 11.10 21.26
C ASN A 242 1.90 10.00 21.53
N GLY A 243 3.02 10.34 22.17
CA GLY A 243 4.09 9.38 22.50
C GLY A 243 5.01 9.00 21.34
N SER A 244 4.87 9.64 20.16
CA SER A 244 5.85 9.54 19.08
C SER A 244 7.17 10.23 19.47
N PHE A 245 8.27 9.75 18.90
CA PHE A 245 9.62 10.27 19.13
C PHE A 245 10.29 10.60 17.80
N GLU A 246 10.75 11.84 17.67
CA GLU A 246 11.30 12.39 16.44
C GLU A 246 12.62 13.11 16.70
N TRP A 247 13.41 13.24 15.65
CA TRP A 247 14.63 14.05 15.65
C TRP A 247 14.25 15.52 15.45
N VAL A 248 14.72 16.39 16.34
CA VAL A 248 14.46 17.84 16.28
C VAL A 248 15.75 18.64 16.36
N SER A 249 15.84 19.73 15.60
CA SER A 249 16.88 20.74 15.78
C SER A 249 16.50 21.72 16.89
N ALA A 250 17.49 22.18 17.66
CA ALA A 250 17.34 23.28 18.62
C ALA A 250 17.28 24.66 17.94
N ALA A 251 17.79 24.78 16.71
CA ALA A 251 17.66 25.99 15.90
C ALA A 251 16.31 26.00 15.15
N PRO A 252 15.65 27.16 14.99
CA PRO A 252 14.51 27.28 14.08
C PRO A 252 14.99 27.12 12.62
N GLY A 253 14.06 26.79 11.73
CA GLY A 253 14.33 26.54 10.32
C GLY A 253 14.68 25.10 10.00
N ALA A 254 14.76 24.81 8.71
CA ALA A 254 15.14 23.51 8.19
C ALA A 254 16.62 23.20 8.47
N TRP A 255 16.93 21.92 8.68
CA TRP A 255 18.28 21.40 8.43
C TRP A 255 18.37 20.86 6.99
N ASP A 256 19.50 20.25 6.63
CA ASP A 256 19.73 19.74 5.27
C ASP A 256 18.58 18.85 4.75
N CYS A 257 18.00 19.21 3.60
CA CYS A 257 16.83 18.54 3.03
C CYS A 257 17.03 17.05 2.72
N GLN A 258 18.28 16.59 2.51
CA GLN A 258 18.59 15.17 2.28
C GLN A 258 18.39 14.32 3.54
N LEU A 259 18.41 14.94 4.72
CA LEU A 259 18.20 14.31 6.01
C LEU A 259 16.74 14.54 6.43
N GLN A 260 15.89 13.53 6.35
CA GLN A 260 14.50 13.58 6.84
C GLN A 260 13.71 14.84 6.42
N ASN A 261 13.75 15.22 5.14
CA ASN A 261 13.03 16.40 4.60
C ASN A 261 13.37 17.70 5.37
N GLY A 262 14.62 17.86 5.84
CA GLY A 262 15.06 19.02 6.61
C GLY A 262 14.32 19.26 7.93
N GLY A 263 13.48 18.32 8.38
CA GLY A 263 12.58 18.51 9.52
C GLY A 263 11.33 19.32 9.21
N CYS A 264 10.97 19.49 7.93
CA CYS A 264 9.76 20.18 7.50
C CYS A 264 8.54 19.26 7.50
N ASP A 265 7.39 19.72 8.00
CA ASP A 265 6.12 18.98 7.98
C ASP A 265 5.69 18.59 6.55
N ASP A 266 5.84 19.52 5.60
CA ASP A 266 5.44 19.36 4.20
C ASP A 266 6.65 19.23 3.25
N GLN A 267 7.28 20.34 2.87
CA GLN A 267 8.35 20.34 1.85
C GLN A 267 9.61 21.09 2.33
N CYS A 268 10.79 20.55 2.00
CA CYS A 268 12.07 21.23 2.15
C CYS A 268 12.64 21.61 0.79
N HIS A 269 13.04 22.87 0.65
CA HIS A 269 13.64 23.45 -0.56
C HIS A 269 14.99 24.08 -0.23
N LEU A 270 15.81 24.32 -1.25
CA LEU A 270 17.06 25.08 -1.13
C LEU A 270 16.85 26.47 -1.74
N ASP A 271 17.30 27.51 -1.04
CA ASP A 271 17.29 28.88 -1.57
C ASP A 271 18.40 29.11 -2.63
N GLU A 272 18.45 30.32 -3.21
CA GLU A 272 19.45 30.67 -4.24
C GLU A 272 20.91 30.58 -3.74
N GLU A 273 21.14 30.65 -2.43
CA GLU A 273 22.43 30.44 -1.78
C GLU A 273 22.68 28.97 -1.36
N GLY A 274 21.73 28.07 -1.61
CA GLY A 274 21.81 26.65 -1.28
C GLY A 274 21.50 26.31 0.19
N ARG A 275 20.87 27.23 0.94
CA ARG A 275 20.46 26.96 2.34
C ARG A 275 19.08 26.31 2.36
N PRO A 276 18.84 25.32 3.24
CA PRO A 276 17.54 24.67 3.35
C PRO A 276 16.50 25.58 4.02
N HIS A 277 15.27 25.55 3.52
CA HIS A 277 14.11 26.18 4.14
C HIS A 277 12.85 25.33 3.93
N CYS A 278 11.91 25.42 4.86
CA CYS A 278 10.62 24.75 4.72
C CYS A 278 9.64 25.57 3.89
N ALA A 279 8.71 24.87 3.22
CA ALA A 279 7.53 25.42 2.58
C ALA A 279 6.34 24.51 2.86
N CYS A 280 5.18 25.12 3.12
CA CYS A 280 3.93 24.41 3.34
C CYS A 280 3.15 24.24 2.04
N LEU A 281 2.28 23.23 2.00
CA LEU A 281 1.31 23.05 0.91
C LEU A 281 0.31 24.22 0.85
N GLU A 282 -0.36 24.36 -0.30
CA GLU A 282 -1.31 25.46 -0.55
C GLU A 282 -2.39 25.54 0.55
N GLY A 283 -2.65 26.78 1.02
CA GLY A 283 -3.61 27.04 2.09
C GLY A 283 -3.16 26.65 3.50
N LYS A 284 -1.88 26.31 3.70
CA LYS A 284 -1.25 26.22 5.02
C LYS A 284 -0.27 27.37 5.24
N THR A 285 0.02 27.68 6.50
CA THR A 285 1.00 28.70 6.91
C THR A 285 2.14 28.08 7.71
N LEU A 286 3.37 28.56 7.48
CA LEU A 286 4.56 28.11 8.20
C LEU A 286 4.59 28.76 9.60
N LEU A 287 4.83 27.95 10.63
CA LEU A 287 4.89 28.40 12.02
C LEU A 287 6.22 29.09 12.38
N GLU A 288 6.28 29.67 13.57
CA GLU A 288 7.43 30.45 14.07
C GLU A 288 8.72 29.62 14.20
N ASP A 289 8.61 28.29 14.35
CA ASP A 289 9.75 27.36 14.34
C ASP A 289 10.37 27.18 12.95
N GLN A 290 9.73 27.72 11.91
CA GLN A 290 10.08 27.65 10.50
C GLN A 290 10.20 26.20 9.98
N ARG A 291 9.43 25.28 10.59
CA ARG A 291 9.39 23.86 10.22
C ARG A 291 7.98 23.30 10.13
N SER A 292 7.14 23.58 11.11
CA SER A 292 5.80 23.04 11.15
C SER A 292 4.77 23.89 10.40
N CYS A 293 3.77 23.21 9.83
CA CYS A 293 2.80 23.80 8.93
C CYS A 293 1.40 23.76 9.55
N TRP A 294 0.88 24.93 9.92
CA TRP A 294 -0.47 25.06 10.41
C TRP A 294 -1.48 25.13 9.27
N SER A 295 -2.62 24.47 9.44
CA SER A 295 -3.76 24.58 8.53
C SER A 295 -4.97 25.11 9.31
N PRO A 296 -5.75 26.05 8.76
CA PRO A 296 -7.02 26.45 9.37
C PRO A 296 -8.03 25.29 9.42
N CYS A 297 -7.84 24.25 8.60
CA CYS A 297 -8.63 23.02 8.64
C CYS A 297 -8.32 22.11 9.84
N ALA A 298 -7.18 22.27 10.53
CA ALA A 298 -6.70 21.33 11.55
C ALA A 298 -7.62 21.19 12.77
N SER A 299 -8.45 22.20 13.05
CA SER A 299 -9.40 22.23 14.17
C SER A 299 -10.87 22.37 13.74
N LEU A 300 -11.16 22.35 12.43
CA LEU A 300 -12.50 22.62 11.92
C LEU A 300 -13.47 21.45 12.16
N GLY A 301 -12.99 20.21 12.03
CA GLY A 301 -13.77 18.99 12.32
C GLY A 301 -14.87 18.71 11.28
N CYS A 302 -14.57 18.87 10.00
CA CYS A 302 -15.47 18.56 8.89
C CYS A 302 -15.74 17.05 8.77
N GLN A 303 -16.95 16.67 8.37
CA GLN A 303 -17.33 15.26 8.21
C GLN A 303 -16.65 14.57 7.03
N GLN A 304 -16.45 15.28 5.91
CA GLN A 304 -15.90 14.73 4.67
C GLN A 304 -14.54 15.34 4.31
N TYR A 305 -14.49 16.59 3.83
CA TYR A 305 -13.21 17.29 3.64
C TYR A 305 -13.29 18.78 4.00
N CYS A 306 -12.13 19.42 4.04
CA CYS A 306 -11.97 20.85 4.34
C CYS A 306 -11.09 21.50 3.29
N GLU A 307 -11.52 22.66 2.80
CA GLU A 307 -10.74 23.51 1.89
C GLU A 307 -10.24 24.75 2.65
N PRO A 308 -8.92 25.04 2.65
CA PRO A 308 -8.39 26.23 3.28
C PRO A 308 -8.68 27.49 2.43
N GLN A 309 -9.19 28.55 3.07
CA GLN A 309 -9.47 29.85 2.46
C GLN A 309 -8.77 30.97 3.25
N GLY A 310 -7.47 31.15 2.97
CA GLY A 310 -6.63 32.11 3.69
C GLY A 310 -6.45 31.70 5.16
N ASP A 311 -6.88 32.56 6.08
CA ASP A 311 -6.79 32.32 7.53
C ASP A 311 -7.96 31.48 8.09
N SER A 312 -8.97 31.14 7.28
CA SER A 312 -10.08 30.27 7.65
C SER A 312 -10.11 28.98 6.82
N GLY A 313 -10.89 28.01 7.25
CA GLY A 313 -11.22 26.81 6.48
C GLY A 313 -12.71 26.73 6.26
N VAL A 314 -13.13 26.05 5.20
CA VAL A 314 -14.53 25.77 4.89
C VAL A 314 -14.70 24.26 4.76
N CYS A 315 -15.69 23.68 5.44
CA CYS A 315 -16.03 22.29 5.24
C CYS A 315 -16.78 22.12 3.93
N MET A 316 -16.45 21.05 3.22
CA MET A 316 -16.98 20.75 1.90
C MET A 316 -17.39 19.27 1.86
N CYS A 317 -18.40 18.98 1.04
CA CYS A 317 -18.97 17.66 0.89
C CYS A 317 -18.62 17.07 -0.49
N PHE A 318 -18.55 15.75 -0.54
CA PHE A 318 -18.38 14.98 -1.76
C PHE A 318 -19.64 15.07 -2.63
N GLU A 319 -19.51 14.70 -3.91
CA GLU A 319 -20.64 14.60 -4.83
C GLU A 319 -21.72 13.66 -4.27
N GLY A 320 -23.00 14.02 -4.45
CA GLY A 320 -24.14 13.35 -3.80
C GLY A 320 -24.44 13.80 -2.37
N TYR A 321 -23.70 14.76 -1.80
CA TYR A 321 -23.93 15.30 -0.46
C TYR A 321 -24.02 16.83 -0.45
N GLU A 322 -24.82 17.38 0.45
CA GLU A 322 -24.90 18.82 0.74
C GLU A 322 -24.41 19.15 2.16
N LEU A 323 -23.88 20.37 2.36
CA LEU A 323 -23.39 20.82 3.66
C LEU A 323 -24.56 21.24 4.56
N ASP A 324 -24.65 20.66 5.75
CA ASP A 324 -25.67 20.98 6.74
C ASP A 324 -25.49 22.43 7.27
N SER A 325 -26.56 22.93 7.86
CA SER A 325 -26.68 24.18 8.62
C SER A 325 -25.65 24.37 9.74
N ASP A 326 -24.98 23.32 10.22
CA ASP A 326 -23.86 23.42 11.16
C ASP A 326 -22.52 23.83 10.49
N GLY A 327 -22.48 23.84 9.15
CA GLY A 327 -21.32 24.18 8.34
C GLY A 327 -20.19 23.14 8.38
N LYS A 328 -20.48 21.89 8.77
CA LYS A 328 -19.47 20.83 8.99
C LYS A 328 -19.92 19.44 8.58
N SER A 329 -21.18 19.11 8.85
CA SER A 329 -21.81 17.84 8.55
C SER A 329 -22.25 17.81 7.10
N CYS A 330 -22.24 16.62 6.49
CA CYS A 330 -22.62 16.39 5.11
C CYS A 330 -23.84 15.47 5.09
N LEU A 331 -24.97 16.03 4.65
CA LEU A 331 -26.23 15.31 4.48
C LEU A 331 -26.27 14.69 3.09
N ASP A 332 -26.83 13.50 3.04
CA ASP A 332 -27.10 12.77 1.80
C ASP A 332 -28.18 13.48 0.98
N ILE A 333 -27.93 13.75 -0.30
CA ILE A 333 -28.93 14.34 -1.19
C ILE A 333 -29.85 13.21 -1.65
N ASP A 334 -31.14 13.27 -1.31
CA ASP A 334 -32.12 12.33 -1.85
C ASP A 334 -32.42 12.66 -3.32
N ASP A 335 -31.62 12.09 -4.21
CA ASP A 335 -31.70 12.25 -5.67
C ASP A 335 -33.12 11.90 -6.21
N CYS A 336 -33.79 10.92 -5.59
CA CYS A 336 -35.13 10.49 -5.97
C CYS A 336 -36.20 11.54 -5.64
N GLN A 337 -36.00 12.34 -4.59
CA GLN A 337 -36.84 13.50 -4.27
C GLN A 337 -36.41 14.77 -5.01
N ALA A 338 -35.10 14.99 -5.16
CA ALA A 338 -34.53 16.15 -5.82
C ALA A 338 -34.83 16.18 -7.33
N THR A 339 -34.83 15.02 -7.98
CA THR A 339 -35.13 14.87 -9.42
C THR A 339 -36.31 13.89 -9.64
N PRO A 340 -37.56 14.37 -9.59
CA PRO A 340 -38.73 13.54 -9.90
C PRO A 340 -38.67 12.96 -11.31
N GLY A 341 -38.76 11.63 -11.44
CA GLY A 341 -38.69 10.92 -12.72
C GLY A 341 -37.27 10.55 -13.18
N LEU A 342 -36.28 10.59 -12.28
CA LEU A 342 -34.89 10.17 -12.52
C LEU A 342 -34.77 8.70 -12.97
N CYS A 343 -35.67 7.83 -12.50
CA CYS A 343 -35.78 6.42 -12.88
C CYS A 343 -37.13 6.15 -13.57
N GLU A 344 -37.18 5.18 -14.48
CA GLU A 344 -38.41 4.83 -15.21
C GLU A 344 -39.50 4.20 -14.32
N GLN A 345 -39.11 3.46 -13.27
CA GLN A 345 -40.03 2.75 -12.36
C GLN A 345 -39.76 3.07 -10.88
N GLU A 346 -38.87 2.33 -10.22
CA GLU A 346 -38.53 2.54 -8.80
C GLU A 346 -37.20 3.29 -8.71
N CYS A 347 -37.16 4.36 -7.90
CA CYS A 347 -35.93 5.05 -7.52
C CYS A 347 -35.66 4.76 -6.05
N ILE A 348 -34.43 4.37 -5.73
CA ILE A 348 -33.98 4.07 -4.37
C ILE A 348 -32.80 4.99 -4.08
N ASN A 349 -32.97 5.87 -3.09
CA ASN A 349 -31.87 6.71 -2.63
C ASN A 349 -30.82 5.89 -1.86
N THR A 350 -29.54 6.19 -2.08
CA THR A 350 -28.39 5.51 -1.47
C THR A 350 -27.34 6.52 -1.03
N GLN A 351 -26.38 6.13 -0.20
CA GLN A 351 -25.47 7.12 0.39
C GLN A 351 -24.49 7.73 -0.65
N GLY A 352 -24.76 8.95 -1.10
CA GLY A 352 -24.04 9.71 -2.11
C GLY A 352 -24.43 9.43 -3.56
N ALA A 353 -25.54 8.72 -3.80
CA ALA A 353 -26.01 8.33 -5.14
C ALA A 353 -27.44 7.75 -5.11
N PHE A 354 -27.95 7.29 -6.25
CA PHE A 354 -29.22 6.56 -6.33
C PHE A 354 -29.08 5.26 -7.13
N GLU A 355 -30.00 4.33 -6.90
CA GLU A 355 -30.20 3.13 -7.70
C GLU A 355 -31.60 3.14 -8.35
N CYS A 356 -31.65 2.93 -9.67
CA CYS A 356 -32.90 2.67 -10.37
C CYS A 356 -33.21 1.18 -10.35
N ARG A 357 -34.42 0.82 -9.92
CA ARG A 357 -34.90 -0.55 -9.93
C ARG A 357 -36.16 -0.70 -10.77
N CYS A 358 -36.30 -1.89 -11.33
CA CYS A 358 -37.49 -2.30 -12.06
C CYS A 358 -38.41 -3.12 -11.16
N TRP A 359 -39.70 -3.06 -11.43
CA TRP A 359 -40.72 -3.87 -10.76
C TRP A 359 -40.56 -5.35 -11.14
N GLN A 360 -41.06 -6.25 -10.29
CA GLN A 360 -41.02 -7.69 -10.54
C GLN A 360 -41.61 -8.02 -11.93
N GLY A 361 -40.91 -8.84 -12.71
CA GLY A 361 -41.26 -9.10 -14.11
C GLY A 361 -40.58 -8.15 -15.11
N TYR A 362 -39.64 -7.29 -14.69
CA TYR A 362 -38.88 -6.39 -15.57
C TYR A 362 -37.38 -6.35 -15.22
N ASP A 363 -36.53 -6.34 -16.25
CA ASP A 363 -35.07 -6.20 -16.19
C ASP A 363 -34.62 -4.77 -16.56
N LEU A 364 -33.56 -4.28 -15.89
CA LEU A 364 -32.95 -2.97 -16.17
C LEU A 364 -31.94 -3.06 -17.33
N VAL A 365 -32.32 -2.59 -18.51
CA VAL A 365 -31.49 -2.58 -19.72
C VAL A 365 -31.23 -1.13 -20.16
N LYS A 366 -29.97 -0.69 -20.07
CA LYS A 366 -29.53 0.67 -20.46
C LYS A 366 -30.36 1.81 -19.82
N GLY A 367 -30.71 1.66 -18.54
CA GLY A 367 -31.52 2.63 -17.80
C GLY A 367 -33.02 2.56 -18.07
N LYS A 368 -33.51 1.51 -18.74
CA LYS A 368 -34.93 1.25 -18.98
C LYS A 368 -35.38 -0.09 -18.45
N CYS A 369 -36.64 -0.22 -18.07
CA CYS A 369 -37.24 -1.44 -17.54
C CYS A 369 -38.01 -2.20 -18.63
N LEU A 370 -37.53 -3.39 -19.00
CA LEU A 370 -38.12 -4.24 -20.05
C LEU A 370 -38.62 -5.56 -19.47
N LEU A 371 -39.73 -6.12 -19.96
CA LEU A 371 -40.34 -7.34 -19.40
C LEU A 371 -39.37 -8.55 -19.41
N GLU A 372 -39.23 -9.24 -18.27
CA GLU A 372 -38.39 -10.44 -18.02
C GLU A 372 -38.56 -11.53 -19.09
N LYS A 373 -39.76 -11.64 -19.68
CA LYS A 373 -40.06 -12.59 -20.76
C LYS A 373 -40.25 -11.92 -22.12
N TRP A 374 -39.29 -11.08 -22.51
CA TRP A 374 -39.09 -10.71 -23.91
C TRP A 374 -38.85 -11.98 -24.75
N ALA A 375 -39.61 -12.19 -25.83
CA ALA A 375 -39.64 -13.50 -26.50
C ALA A 375 -38.35 -13.85 -27.27
N CYS A 376 -37.40 -12.93 -27.34
CA CYS A 376 -36.06 -13.16 -27.85
C CYS A 376 -35.12 -13.83 -26.83
N PHE A 377 -35.49 -13.95 -25.55
CA PHE A 377 -34.68 -14.69 -24.57
C PHE A 377 -34.50 -16.17 -24.96
N ASP A 378 -35.55 -16.78 -25.53
CA ASP A 378 -35.55 -18.16 -26.00
C ASP A 378 -34.97 -18.31 -27.44
N LEU A 379 -34.56 -17.21 -28.10
CA LEU A 379 -34.09 -17.19 -29.50
C LEU A 379 -32.58 -16.94 -29.58
N THR A 380 -31.82 -17.96 -30.00
CA THR A 380 -30.35 -17.88 -30.19
C THR A 380 -29.96 -17.33 -31.56
N CYS A 381 -30.37 -16.09 -31.86
CA CYS A 381 -30.09 -15.42 -33.13
C CYS A 381 -28.60 -15.08 -33.33
N GLU A 382 -28.08 -15.24 -34.55
CA GLU A 382 -26.70 -14.92 -34.92
C GLU A 382 -26.42 -13.41 -35.01
N HIS A 383 -27.42 -12.61 -35.38
CA HIS A 383 -27.31 -11.14 -35.48
C HIS A 383 -28.23 -10.44 -34.47
N ASP A 384 -29.51 -10.27 -34.79
CA ASP A 384 -30.46 -9.50 -33.97
C ASP A 384 -31.82 -10.20 -33.88
N CYS A 385 -32.68 -9.79 -32.94
CA CYS A 385 -34.01 -10.35 -32.74
C CYS A 385 -35.06 -9.24 -32.61
N ASN A 386 -36.00 -9.21 -33.56
CA ASN A 386 -36.98 -8.13 -33.68
C ASN A 386 -38.41 -8.68 -33.88
N LEU A 387 -39.41 -7.84 -33.61
CA LEU A 387 -40.81 -8.17 -33.83
C LEU A 387 -41.16 -8.03 -35.33
N VAL A 388 -41.51 -9.14 -35.98
CA VAL A 388 -41.85 -9.22 -37.41
C VAL A 388 -43.20 -9.92 -37.57
N ASP A 389 -44.17 -9.22 -38.17
CA ASP A 389 -45.56 -9.69 -38.37
C ASP A 389 -46.28 -10.15 -37.08
N GLY A 390 -45.92 -9.56 -35.93
CA GLY A 390 -46.52 -9.85 -34.63
C GLY A 390 -45.83 -10.97 -33.82
N GLU A 391 -44.78 -11.57 -34.37
CA GLU A 391 -43.97 -12.61 -33.72
C GLU A 391 -42.50 -12.15 -33.63
N TYR A 392 -41.78 -12.53 -32.58
CA TYR A 392 -40.34 -12.23 -32.51
C TYR A 392 -39.56 -13.23 -33.38
N LYS A 393 -38.74 -12.72 -34.29
CA LYS A 393 -37.96 -13.50 -35.26
C LYS A 393 -36.53 -12.97 -35.31
N CYS A 394 -35.59 -13.86 -35.60
CA CYS A 394 -34.22 -13.46 -35.87
C CYS A 394 -34.17 -12.63 -37.16
N THR A 395 -33.49 -11.49 -37.09
CA THR A 395 -33.29 -10.58 -38.21
C THR A 395 -31.80 -10.41 -38.45
N CYS A 396 -31.40 -10.42 -39.71
CA CYS A 396 -30.00 -10.27 -40.10
C CYS A 396 -29.68 -8.81 -40.44
N PHE A 397 -28.41 -8.42 -40.27
CA PHE A 397 -27.93 -7.10 -40.71
C PHE A 397 -27.97 -6.95 -42.23
N GLU A 398 -27.80 -5.72 -42.72
CA GLU A 398 -27.82 -5.40 -44.15
C GLU A 398 -26.82 -6.26 -44.94
N GLY A 399 -27.26 -6.81 -46.08
CA GLY A 399 -26.49 -7.77 -46.87
C GLY A 399 -26.61 -9.23 -46.43
N TYR A 400 -27.47 -9.56 -45.46
CA TYR A 400 -27.73 -10.93 -45.00
C TYR A 400 -29.23 -11.23 -44.91
N ILE A 401 -29.61 -12.51 -45.06
CA ILE A 401 -30.98 -13.01 -44.84
C ILE A 401 -30.96 -14.23 -43.90
N PRO A 402 -32.05 -14.51 -43.16
CA PRO A 402 -32.14 -15.75 -42.37
C PRO A 402 -32.04 -17.00 -43.25
N ASP A 403 -31.29 -18.01 -42.82
CA ASP A 403 -31.21 -19.31 -43.52
C ASP A 403 -32.59 -19.99 -43.53
N PRO A 404 -33.17 -20.30 -44.72
CA PRO A 404 -34.45 -21.00 -44.82
C PRO A 404 -34.49 -22.36 -44.09
N LYS A 405 -33.34 -23.01 -43.89
CA LYS A 405 -33.19 -24.29 -43.17
C LYS A 405 -32.84 -24.10 -41.68
N SER A 406 -32.46 -22.90 -41.26
CA SER A 406 -32.02 -22.60 -39.89
C SER A 406 -32.22 -21.12 -39.57
N PRO A 407 -33.45 -20.66 -39.28
CA PRO A 407 -33.79 -19.23 -39.21
C PRO A 407 -33.04 -18.39 -38.17
N HIS A 408 -32.28 -19.03 -37.27
CA HIS A 408 -31.38 -18.36 -36.32
C HIS A 408 -30.04 -17.94 -36.91
N LYS A 409 -29.65 -18.49 -38.07
CA LYS A 409 -28.42 -18.19 -38.80
C LYS A 409 -28.67 -17.21 -39.94
N CYS A 410 -27.63 -16.46 -40.29
CA CYS A 410 -27.67 -15.42 -41.31
C CYS A 410 -26.75 -15.75 -42.49
N LEU A 411 -27.35 -15.92 -43.68
CA LEU A 411 -26.64 -16.13 -44.93
C LEU A 411 -26.30 -14.78 -45.56
N GLN A 412 -25.03 -14.59 -45.95
CA GLN A 412 -24.63 -13.40 -46.72
C GLN A 412 -25.23 -13.48 -48.13
N VAL A 413 -25.85 -12.40 -48.60
CA VAL A 413 -26.47 -12.30 -49.93
C VAL A 413 -25.94 -11.07 -50.67
N CYS A 414 -25.37 -11.32 -51.83
CA CYS A 414 -24.91 -10.27 -52.72
C CYS A 414 -25.96 -9.98 -53.79
N ASN A 415 -26.67 -8.86 -53.63
CA ASN A 415 -27.72 -8.40 -54.54
C ASN A 415 -27.19 -7.65 -55.79
N GLN A 416 -25.87 -7.57 -55.92
CA GLN A 416 -25.12 -6.90 -56.98
C GLN A 416 -24.00 -7.84 -57.44
N SER A 417 -23.46 -7.59 -58.63
CA SER A 417 -22.40 -8.43 -59.20
C SER A 417 -21.05 -8.32 -58.46
N GLN A 418 -20.92 -7.46 -57.44
CA GLN A 418 -19.77 -7.38 -56.55
C GLN A 418 -20.22 -7.01 -55.12
N CYS A 419 -19.54 -7.56 -54.11
CA CYS A 419 -19.80 -7.34 -52.69
C CYS A 419 -18.55 -7.61 -51.81
N ALA A 420 -18.51 -7.09 -50.58
CA ALA A 420 -17.35 -7.30 -49.70
C ALA A 420 -17.24 -8.78 -49.26
N ALA A 421 -16.02 -9.34 -49.30
CA ALA A 421 -15.77 -10.68 -48.79
C ALA A 421 -15.75 -10.71 -47.25
N GLN A 422 -16.19 -11.82 -46.65
CA GLN A 422 -16.16 -12.00 -45.21
C GLN A 422 -14.90 -12.78 -44.82
N CYS A 423 -14.08 -12.22 -43.93
CA CYS A 423 -12.76 -12.77 -43.55
C CYS A 423 -12.74 -13.25 -42.09
N ASP A 424 -11.95 -14.27 -41.78
CA ASP A 424 -11.72 -14.68 -40.38
C ASP A 424 -11.04 -13.51 -39.61
N PRO A 425 -11.62 -13.03 -38.49
CA PRO A 425 -11.00 -11.99 -37.65
C PRO A 425 -9.58 -12.31 -37.16
N ASN A 426 -9.23 -13.59 -37.08
CA ASN A 426 -7.93 -14.11 -36.64
C ASN A 426 -6.97 -14.38 -37.82
N ASN A 427 -7.49 -14.47 -39.05
CA ASN A 427 -6.71 -14.71 -40.27
C ASN A 427 -7.29 -13.91 -41.44
N ILE A 428 -6.88 -12.64 -41.56
CA ILE A 428 -7.38 -11.71 -42.60
C ILE A 428 -7.08 -12.12 -44.05
N ASN A 429 -6.30 -13.18 -44.27
CA ASN A 429 -6.05 -13.76 -45.59
C ASN A 429 -7.04 -14.88 -45.96
N GLU A 430 -7.84 -15.34 -45.00
CA GLU A 430 -8.79 -16.43 -45.14
C GLU A 430 -10.21 -15.85 -45.19
N CYS A 431 -10.64 -15.54 -46.41
CA CYS A 431 -11.93 -14.93 -46.69
C CYS A 431 -12.78 -15.84 -47.58
N TYR A 432 -14.09 -15.80 -47.33
CA TYR A 432 -15.09 -16.58 -48.02
C TYR A 432 -16.08 -15.68 -48.76
N CYS A 433 -16.63 -16.23 -49.84
CA CYS A 433 -17.69 -15.63 -50.64
C CYS A 433 -18.95 -16.50 -50.56
N PRO A 434 -20.13 -15.93 -50.79
CA PRO A 434 -21.34 -16.70 -51.04
C PRO A 434 -21.17 -17.69 -52.21
N GLU A 435 -22.01 -18.73 -52.25
CA GLU A 435 -22.03 -19.64 -53.39
C GLU A 435 -22.26 -18.87 -54.71
N ASN A 436 -21.58 -19.31 -55.78
CA ASN A 436 -21.55 -18.68 -57.10
C ASN A 436 -20.90 -17.28 -57.18
N PHE A 437 -20.14 -16.87 -56.16
CA PHE A 437 -19.22 -15.73 -56.23
C PHE A 437 -17.75 -16.20 -56.12
N ILE A 438 -16.85 -15.52 -56.83
CA ILE A 438 -15.39 -15.72 -56.76
C ILE A 438 -14.71 -14.59 -55.98
N LEU A 439 -13.67 -14.95 -55.24
CA LEU A 439 -12.86 -14.02 -54.45
C LEU A 439 -11.82 -13.33 -55.34
N GLU A 440 -11.94 -12.02 -55.50
CA GLU A 440 -11.02 -11.16 -56.24
C GLU A 440 -10.38 -10.11 -55.32
N MET A 441 -9.22 -9.57 -55.71
CA MET A 441 -8.50 -8.55 -54.95
C MET A 441 -8.54 -7.22 -55.70
N ASN A 442 -9.18 -6.22 -55.10
CA ASN A 442 -9.26 -4.88 -55.66
C ASN A 442 -7.93 -4.12 -55.54
N ILE A 443 -7.80 -3.03 -56.31
CA ILE A 443 -6.58 -2.22 -56.44
C ILE A 443 -6.10 -1.67 -55.07
N ASP A 444 -7.02 -1.43 -54.14
CA ASP A 444 -6.74 -0.96 -52.77
C ASP A 444 -6.39 -2.09 -51.78
N GLY A 445 -6.21 -3.34 -52.25
CA GLY A 445 -5.87 -4.51 -51.43
C GLY A 445 -7.05 -5.13 -50.67
N ILE A 446 -8.27 -4.64 -50.88
CA ILE A 446 -9.50 -5.17 -50.28
C ILE A 446 -9.94 -6.42 -51.06
N GLN A 447 -10.25 -7.50 -50.35
CA GLN A 447 -10.83 -8.71 -50.94
C GLN A 447 -12.34 -8.54 -51.14
N VAL A 448 -12.81 -8.82 -52.35
CA VAL A 448 -14.17 -8.58 -52.82
C VAL A 448 -14.66 -9.82 -53.55
N CYS A 449 -15.92 -10.18 -53.32
CA CYS A 449 -16.59 -11.26 -54.01
C CYS A 449 -17.25 -10.72 -55.27
N THR A 450 -16.82 -11.23 -56.43
CA THR A 450 -17.38 -10.92 -57.75
C THR A 450 -18.25 -12.08 -58.23
N ASP A 451 -19.40 -11.75 -58.81
CA ASP A 451 -20.35 -12.70 -59.39
C ASP A 451 -19.71 -13.52 -60.52
N ILE A 452 -19.89 -14.84 -60.49
CA ILE A 452 -19.43 -15.69 -61.57
C ILE A 452 -20.39 -15.52 -62.74
N ASN A 453 -19.92 -14.96 -63.86
CA ASN A 453 -20.76 -14.88 -65.06
C ASN A 453 -20.83 -16.26 -65.77
N GLU A 454 -21.76 -17.12 -65.37
CA GLU A 454 -21.83 -18.49 -65.92
C GLU A 454 -22.24 -18.51 -67.40
N CYS A 455 -22.86 -17.43 -67.91
CA CYS A 455 -23.13 -17.25 -69.33
C CYS A 455 -21.83 -17.08 -70.14
N GLU A 456 -20.88 -16.26 -69.66
CA GLU A 456 -19.58 -16.10 -70.30
C GLU A 456 -18.72 -17.37 -70.20
N ALA A 457 -18.80 -18.06 -69.07
CA ALA A 457 -18.19 -19.37 -68.88
C ALA A 457 -18.92 -20.53 -69.59
N LYS A 458 -19.99 -20.23 -70.36
CA LYS A 458 -20.74 -21.14 -71.24
C LYS A 458 -21.42 -22.32 -70.52
N PHE A 459 -21.83 -22.17 -69.27
CA PHE A 459 -22.52 -23.23 -68.53
C PHE A 459 -23.81 -23.70 -69.23
N CYS A 460 -24.54 -22.80 -69.91
CA CYS A 460 -25.72 -23.14 -70.71
C CYS A 460 -25.43 -23.80 -72.08
N GLY A 461 -24.18 -24.07 -72.44
CA GLY A 461 -23.82 -24.69 -73.72
C GLY A 461 -24.21 -23.82 -74.94
N SER A 462 -25.21 -24.27 -75.71
CA SER A 462 -25.78 -23.56 -76.87
C SER A 462 -27.11 -22.85 -76.59
N LEU A 463 -27.63 -22.94 -75.35
CA LEU A 463 -28.91 -22.33 -74.96
C LEU A 463 -28.74 -20.82 -74.70
N LYS A 464 -29.85 -20.07 -74.77
CA LYS A 464 -29.82 -18.64 -74.48
C LYS A 464 -29.71 -18.42 -72.97
N CYS A 465 -28.60 -17.86 -72.51
CA CYS A 465 -28.32 -17.62 -71.10
C CYS A 465 -28.70 -16.20 -70.65
N ILE A 466 -29.09 -16.05 -69.38
CA ILE A 466 -29.20 -14.77 -68.65
C ILE A 466 -28.43 -14.91 -67.33
N ASN A 467 -27.49 -13.99 -67.09
CA ASN A 467 -26.70 -13.93 -65.86
C ASN A 467 -27.47 -13.17 -64.77
N ILE A 468 -27.38 -13.61 -63.52
CA ILE A 468 -28.08 -13.04 -62.37
C ILE A 468 -27.09 -13.05 -61.19
N PRO A 469 -26.96 -12.00 -60.36
CA PRO A 469 -26.04 -12.05 -59.22
C PRO A 469 -26.27 -13.28 -58.33
N GLY A 470 -25.28 -14.18 -58.29
CA GLY A 470 -25.29 -15.48 -57.59
C GLY A 470 -25.95 -16.65 -58.33
N SER A 471 -26.32 -16.52 -59.61
CA SER A 471 -26.97 -17.58 -60.38
C SER A 471 -27.07 -17.31 -61.90
N TYR A 472 -27.56 -18.28 -62.66
CA TYR A 472 -27.85 -18.11 -64.08
C TYR A 472 -29.12 -18.84 -64.49
N ASN A 473 -29.70 -18.39 -65.61
CA ASN A 473 -30.88 -19.00 -66.19
C ASN A 473 -30.63 -19.40 -67.65
N CYS A 474 -30.78 -20.68 -67.96
CA CYS A 474 -30.69 -21.21 -69.31
C CYS A 474 -32.10 -21.32 -69.93
N ILE A 475 -32.39 -20.49 -70.92
CA ILE A 475 -33.69 -20.53 -71.60
C ILE A 475 -33.68 -21.66 -72.64
N CYS A 476 -34.42 -22.73 -72.35
CA CYS A 476 -34.70 -23.80 -73.30
C CYS A 476 -35.59 -23.31 -74.46
N PRO A 477 -35.28 -23.69 -75.73
CA PRO A 477 -36.19 -23.49 -76.85
C PRO A 477 -37.50 -24.26 -76.66
N ASN A 478 -38.57 -23.80 -77.33
CA ASN A 478 -39.83 -24.54 -77.53
C ASN A 478 -40.57 -25.02 -76.27
N GLY A 479 -40.34 -24.41 -75.09
CA GLY A 479 -41.12 -24.69 -73.88
C GLY A 479 -40.74 -25.98 -73.14
N LEU A 480 -39.57 -26.55 -73.46
CA LEU A 480 -38.96 -27.64 -72.71
C LEU A 480 -38.62 -27.18 -71.28
N ILE A 481 -38.71 -28.10 -70.31
CA ILE A 481 -38.38 -27.84 -68.90
C ILE A 481 -36.92 -28.20 -68.61
N GLN A 482 -36.32 -27.48 -67.65
CA GLN A 482 -34.93 -27.66 -67.23
C GLN A 482 -34.90 -28.33 -65.85
N GLU A 483 -34.26 -29.48 -65.73
CA GLU A 483 -33.84 -30.04 -64.44
C GLU A 483 -32.30 -30.00 -64.31
N ALA A 484 -31.84 -29.54 -63.14
CA ALA A 484 -30.48 -29.68 -62.60
C ALA A 484 -29.30 -29.66 -63.60
N GLY A 485 -29.20 -28.62 -64.43
CA GLY A 485 -28.05 -28.40 -65.31
C GLY A 485 -28.46 -28.01 -66.73
N SER A 486 -27.50 -28.06 -67.67
CA SER A 486 -27.63 -27.50 -69.02
C SER A 486 -28.28 -28.42 -70.05
N PHE A 487 -29.22 -29.26 -69.61
CA PHE A 487 -30.03 -30.13 -70.46
C PHE A 487 -31.51 -29.68 -70.46
N CYS A 488 -32.15 -29.81 -71.61
CA CYS A 488 -33.57 -29.58 -71.82
C CYS A 488 -34.16 -30.88 -72.39
N GLU A 489 -35.26 -31.38 -71.83
CA GLU A 489 -35.91 -32.62 -72.28
C GLU A 489 -37.38 -32.38 -72.67
N GLU A 490 -37.91 -33.20 -73.57
CA GLU A 490 -39.31 -33.13 -73.98
C GLU A 490 -40.22 -33.60 -72.82
N PRO A 491 -41.33 -32.89 -72.53
CA PRO A 491 -42.23 -33.29 -71.45
C PRO A 491 -42.82 -34.66 -71.78
N SER A 492 -42.54 -35.67 -70.95
CA SER A 492 -43.09 -37.01 -71.10
C SER A 492 -44.60 -36.98 -70.87
N GLU A 493 -45.38 -37.21 -71.93
CA GLU A 493 -46.82 -37.46 -71.82
C GLU A 493 -47.08 -38.82 -71.18
N GLU A 494 -47.24 -38.87 -69.85
CA GLU A 494 -48.34 -39.55 -69.12
C GLU A 494 -48.33 -39.09 -67.64
N PRO A 495 -49.51 -38.89 -66.99
CA PRO A 495 -49.58 -38.45 -65.60
C PRO A 495 -49.71 -39.63 -64.63
N GLU A 496 -48.84 -39.72 -63.61
CA GLU A 496 -49.17 -40.46 -62.39
C GLU A 496 -49.78 -39.51 -61.34
N GLU A 497 -50.95 -39.88 -60.82
CA GLU A 497 -51.69 -39.14 -59.82
C GLU A 497 -51.05 -39.26 -58.44
N PHE A 498 -50.85 -38.12 -57.74
CA PHE A 498 -51.17 -38.09 -56.31
C PHE A 498 -51.63 -36.70 -55.84
N SER A 499 -52.75 -36.68 -55.11
CA SER A 499 -53.35 -35.51 -54.43
C SER A 499 -52.33 -34.77 -53.56
N GLY A 500 -52.26 -33.43 -53.48
CA GLY A 500 -53.31 -32.40 -53.27
C GLY A 500 -52.72 -31.41 -52.23
N GLU A 501 -53.15 -30.16 -52.02
CA GLU A 501 -54.27 -29.35 -52.52
C GLU A 501 -53.79 -27.91 -52.87
N THR A 502 -54.71 -26.98 -53.14
CA THR A 502 -54.52 -25.89 -54.11
C THR A 502 -54.56 -24.45 -53.50
N GLU A 503 -54.04 -23.48 -54.27
CA GLU A 503 -54.39 -22.03 -54.31
C GLU A 503 -53.73 -21.02 -53.32
N THR A 504 -53.46 -19.73 -53.65
CA THR A 504 -53.20 -18.96 -54.91
C THR A 504 -52.57 -17.57 -54.55
N TYR A 505 -51.61 -17.07 -55.34
CA TYR A 505 -51.06 -15.68 -55.58
C TYR A 505 -51.71 -14.40 -54.93
N PRO A 506 -51.00 -13.24 -54.76
CA PRO A 506 -50.21 -12.53 -55.80
C PRO A 506 -48.99 -11.64 -55.39
N LYS A 507 -48.47 -10.86 -56.36
CA LYS A 507 -47.20 -10.06 -56.36
C LYS A 507 -47.34 -8.57 -55.94
N SER A 508 -46.30 -8.03 -55.29
CA SER A 508 -45.65 -6.67 -55.37
C SER A 508 -46.50 -5.37 -55.47
N PRO A 509 -46.16 -4.27 -54.74
CA PRO A 509 -45.26 -3.24 -55.31
C PRO A 509 -44.39 -2.41 -54.31
N VAL A 510 -43.48 -1.58 -54.86
CA VAL A 510 -42.55 -0.61 -54.19
C VAL A 510 -42.36 0.58 -55.16
N PRO A 511 -42.43 1.90 -54.80
CA PRO A 511 -41.46 2.65 -53.93
C PRO A 511 -42.17 3.85 -53.16
N PRO A 512 -41.56 5.02 -52.76
CA PRO A 512 -40.15 5.45 -52.71
C PRO A 512 -39.64 6.18 -51.41
N SER A 513 -38.31 6.09 -51.21
CA SER A 513 -37.34 7.11 -50.70
C SER A 513 -37.73 8.26 -49.74
N PHE A 514 -37.00 8.36 -48.62
CA PHE A 514 -36.48 9.65 -48.08
C PHE A 514 -35.07 9.47 -47.49
N ALA A 515 -34.27 10.55 -47.48
CA ALA A 515 -32.82 10.56 -47.23
C ALA A 515 -32.40 10.82 -45.75
N PRO A 516 -31.18 10.46 -45.33
CA PRO A 516 -30.63 10.74 -43.99
C PRO A 516 -30.06 12.16 -43.87
N PRO A 517 -29.93 12.71 -42.65
CA PRO A 517 -28.60 12.80 -42.00
C PRO A 517 -28.68 12.62 -40.45
N LYS A 518 -27.62 12.51 -39.62
CA LYS A 518 -26.19 12.91 -39.68
C LYS A 518 -25.27 11.90 -38.97
N ASP A 519 -23.97 12.02 -39.24
CA ASP A 519 -22.86 11.27 -38.63
C ASP A 519 -22.71 11.38 -37.10
N GLY A 520 -22.10 10.35 -36.50
CA GLY A 520 -21.91 10.18 -35.05
C GLY A 520 -20.62 9.46 -34.59
N SER A 521 -19.49 9.69 -35.27
CA SER A 521 -18.11 9.57 -34.74
C SER A 521 -17.75 8.38 -33.81
N SER A 522 -17.31 7.24 -34.37
CA SER A 522 -16.84 6.05 -33.64
C SER A 522 -15.35 6.06 -33.22
N ARG A 523 -14.74 7.24 -32.99
CA ARG A 523 -13.31 7.33 -32.61
C ARG A 523 -13.00 7.03 -31.14
N GLY A 524 -13.98 7.09 -30.23
CA GLY A 524 -13.77 6.86 -28.79
C GLY A 524 -13.56 5.38 -28.43
N THR A 525 -14.42 4.50 -28.96
CA THR A 525 -14.46 3.07 -28.61
C THR A 525 -13.14 2.35 -28.94
N LEU A 526 -12.52 2.71 -30.06
CA LEU A 526 -11.29 2.08 -30.54
C LEU A 526 -10.07 2.47 -29.67
N VAL A 527 -10.05 3.69 -29.12
CA VAL A 527 -9.01 4.14 -28.17
C VAL A 527 -9.15 3.43 -26.83
N ALA A 528 -10.39 3.26 -26.32
CA ALA A 528 -10.63 2.55 -25.06
C ALA A 528 -10.14 1.09 -25.09
N ILE A 529 -10.36 0.38 -26.20
CA ILE A 529 -9.90 -1.00 -26.39
C ILE A 529 -8.36 -1.07 -26.41
N ILE A 530 -7.68 -0.16 -27.14
CA ILE A 530 -6.21 -0.10 -27.19
C ILE A 530 -5.62 0.18 -25.81
N VAL A 531 -6.21 1.10 -25.02
CA VAL A 531 -5.75 1.40 -23.65
C VAL A 531 -5.96 0.20 -22.71
N GLY A 532 -7.09 -0.50 -22.80
CA GLY A 532 -7.34 -1.72 -22.02
C GLY A 532 -6.33 -2.85 -22.31
N VAL A 533 -6.05 -3.12 -23.59
CA VAL A 533 -5.10 -4.16 -24.00
C VAL A 533 -3.65 -3.80 -23.61
N THR A 534 -3.26 -2.53 -23.77
CA THR A 534 -1.90 -2.09 -23.37
C THR A 534 -1.69 -2.14 -21.85
N CYS A 535 -2.67 -1.71 -21.05
CA CYS A 535 -2.59 -1.81 -19.58
C CYS A 535 -2.50 -3.27 -19.09
N THR A 536 -3.28 -4.19 -19.66
CA THR A 536 -3.25 -5.61 -19.27
C THR A 536 -1.91 -6.28 -19.62
N VAL A 537 -1.34 -5.98 -20.79
CA VAL A 537 0.00 -6.47 -21.17
C VAL A 537 1.09 -5.93 -20.24
N VAL A 538 1.06 -4.63 -19.89
CA VAL A 538 2.02 -4.04 -18.95
C VAL A 538 1.94 -4.71 -17.56
N MET A 539 0.74 -4.94 -17.04
CA MET A 539 0.55 -5.63 -15.75
C MET A 539 1.09 -7.07 -15.77
N LEU A 540 0.87 -7.81 -16.87
CA LEU A 540 1.45 -9.15 -17.03
C LEU A 540 2.99 -9.13 -17.05
N VAL A 541 3.61 -8.17 -17.74
CA VAL A 541 5.08 -8.00 -17.75
C VAL A 541 5.60 -7.68 -16.35
N VAL A 542 4.94 -6.78 -15.60
CA VAL A 542 5.32 -6.46 -14.21
C VAL A 542 5.23 -7.69 -13.29
N ILE A 543 4.17 -8.49 -13.41
CA ILE A 543 4.01 -9.73 -12.64
C ILE A 543 5.11 -10.74 -12.99
N ILE A 544 5.43 -10.92 -14.28
CA ILE A 544 6.52 -11.81 -14.72
C ILE A 544 7.87 -11.32 -14.16
N CYS A 545 8.18 -10.03 -14.27
CA CYS A 545 9.40 -9.45 -13.72
C CYS A 545 9.50 -9.63 -12.19
N TYR A 546 8.39 -9.47 -11.46
CA TYR A 546 8.33 -9.72 -10.01
C TYR A 546 8.59 -11.20 -9.67
N LEU A 547 7.97 -12.13 -10.40
CA LEU A 547 8.17 -13.57 -10.21
C LEU A 547 9.61 -14.01 -10.53
N VAL A 548 10.22 -13.46 -11.58
CA VAL A 548 11.64 -13.68 -11.91
C VAL A 548 12.56 -13.11 -10.81
N LYS A 549 12.33 -11.88 -10.34
CA LYS A 549 13.10 -11.28 -9.25
C LYS A 549 13.00 -12.11 -7.96
N LYS A 550 11.81 -12.65 -7.65
CA LYS A 550 11.58 -13.54 -6.50
C LYS A 550 12.28 -14.90 -6.65
N ARG A 551 12.35 -15.46 -7.87
CA ARG A 551 13.11 -16.70 -8.16
C ARG A 551 14.63 -16.51 -7.97
N TYR A 552 15.20 -15.41 -8.47
CA TYR A 552 16.62 -15.09 -8.27
C TYR A 552 16.98 -14.87 -6.79
N ALA A 553 16.13 -14.15 -6.04
CA ALA A 553 16.33 -13.95 -4.60
C ALA A 553 16.24 -15.24 -3.77
N ALA A 554 15.52 -16.26 -4.25
CA ALA A 554 15.48 -17.57 -3.60
C ALA A 554 16.73 -18.42 -3.90
N GLN A 555 17.33 -18.28 -5.09
CA GLN A 555 18.56 -19.00 -5.45
C GLN A 555 19.78 -18.50 -4.68
N SER A 556 19.94 -17.18 -4.49
CA SER A 556 21.05 -16.63 -3.69
C SER A 556 21.04 -17.04 -2.21
N ILE A 557 19.90 -17.48 -1.67
CA ILE A 557 19.77 -18.01 -0.30
C ILE A 557 20.15 -19.50 -0.23
N SER A 558 20.02 -20.24 -1.33
CA SER A 558 20.38 -21.65 -1.41
C SER A 558 21.90 -21.87 -1.33
N ASP A 559 22.67 -21.03 -2.03
CA ASP A 559 24.12 -21.20 -2.13
C ASP A 559 24.85 -20.88 -0.80
N TYR A 560 24.30 -20.01 0.04
CA TYR A 560 24.86 -19.73 1.38
C TYR A 560 24.70 -20.91 2.37
N LYS A 561 23.66 -21.75 2.19
CA LYS A 561 23.40 -22.88 3.10
C LYS A 561 24.19 -24.15 2.79
N SER A 562 24.93 -24.20 1.68
CA SER A 562 25.69 -25.39 1.25
C SER A 562 27.05 -25.56 1.96
N GLN A 563 27.53 -24.55 2.73
CA GLN A 563 28.88 -24.54 3.29
C GLN A 563 29.00 -24.93 4.78
N GLN A 564 27.92 -25.39 5.43
CA GLN A 564 27.97 -25.72 6.85
C GLN A 564 27.12 -26.95 7.26
N SER A 565 27.49 -28.14 6.78
CA SER A 565 27.05 -29.42 7.37
C SER A 565 27.91 -30.61 6.96
N GLU A 566 29.06 -30.83 7.61
CA GLU A 566 29.70 -32.14 7.63
C GLU A 566 30.45 -32.41 8.95
N SER A 567 29.80 -33.14 9.86
CA SER A 567 30.40 -33.90 10.97
C SER A 567 29.30 -34.80 11.55
N GLY A 568 29.26 -36.05 11.09
CA GLY A 568 28.17 -36.98 11.40
C GLY A 568 28.32 -37.67 12.76
N VAL A 569 27.19 -38.11 13.31
CA VAL A 569 27.13 -39.13 14.36
C VAL A 569 26.13 -40.21 13.91
N ALA A 570 26.55 -41.46 13.93
CA ALA A 570 25.74 -42.58 13.47
C ALA A 570 24.62 -42.92 14.48
N LEU A 571 23.41 -43.17 13.99
CA LEU A 571 22.32 -43.75 14.78
C LEU A 571 22.19 -45.24 14.46
N GLN A 572 22.23 -46.06 15.52
CA GLN A 572 22.24 -47.51 15.44
C GLN A 572 20.81 -48.06 15.48
N HIS A 573 20.48 -48.95 14.54
CA HIS A 573 19.18 -49.61 14.46
C HIS A 573 18.92 -50.52 15.69
N VAL A 574 17.74 -50.36 16.31
CA VAL A 574 17.15 -51.38 17.20
C VAL A 574 15.70 -51.60 16.79
N SER A 575 15.38 -52.83 16.42
CA SER A 575 14.04 -53.28 16.05
C SER A 575 13.24 -53.75 17.27
N SER A 576 11.96 -53.38 17.37
CA SER A 576 11.03 -53.95 18.34
C SER A 576 9.93 -54.77 17.66
N THR A 577 10.04 -56.10 17.74
CA THR A 577 8.92 -57.02 17.52
C THR A 577 8.14 -57.26 18.81
N CYS A 578 6.91 -57.74 18.68
CA CYS A 578 5.94 -58.15 19.72
C CYS A 578 6.57 -58.96 20.90
N ASP A 579 5.94 -59.08 22.08
CA ASP A 579 4.52 -59.43 22.23
C ASP A 579 3.93 -59.22 23.66
N SER A 580 2.60 -59.17 23.70
CA SER A 580 1.66 -59.57 24.77
C SER A 580 1.83 -59.15 26.25
N SER A 581 0.73 -58.56 26.76
CA SER A 581 -0.08 -59.05 27.90
C SER A 581 -0.30 -58.16 29.13
N ARG A 582 -1.59 -57.81 29.27
CA ARG A 582 -2.44 -57.87 30.48
C ARG A 582 -2.34 -56.83 31.63
N GLN A 583 -3.53 -56.27 31.84
CA GLN A 583 -4.25 -56.05 33.11
C GLN A 583 -4.09 -54.73 33.88
N LYS A 584 -5.15 -53.92 33.77
CA LYS A 584 -5.98 -53.36 34.86
C LYS A 584 -5.28 -53.16 36.22
N MET A 585 -5.29 -51.91 36.68
CA MET A 585 -6.38 -51.45 37.56
C MET A 585 -6.66 -49.95 37.33
#